data_AF-A0A4Y8SBI7-F1
#
_entry.id   AF-A0A4Y8SBI7-F1
#
_cell.length_a   1.000
_cell.length_b   1.000
_cell.length_c   1.000
_cell.angle_alpha   90.00
_cell.angle_beta   90.00
_cell.angle_gamma   90.00
#
_symmetry.space_group_name_H-M   'P 1'
#
loop_
_entity.id
_entity.type
_entity.pdbx_description
1 polymer ?
#
loop_
_entity_poly.entity_id
_entity_poly.type
_entity_poly.pdbx_seq_one_letter_code
_entity_poly.pdbx_strand_id
1 'polypeptide(L)'
;MTARKMPEINHEIFAQNLLLTQAYCEMQLANTEKSVAEILRSFNPKCNGQKVFTFKPGEHEGETMTYFEAGWSVDPWRDDDMVIYNDLFDQQLANKMHVVKLDKRQTSFKGKILIAEVDNTVVDGCSEAHSDGLIDIFDCPPIDTWFYFTKNEYSRLIYCWIPEKFEGQINIAVAVNATDCLRWFEGTPQ
;
A
#
# COMPACT_ATOMS: atom_id res chain seq x y z
N MET A 1 -13.67 -13.83 20.49
CA MET A 1 -12.61 -13.29 19.62
C MET A 1 -11.33 -13.25 20.41
N THR A 2 -10.37 -14.12 20.10
CA THR A 2 -9.02 -14.07 20.67
C THR A 2 -8.33 -12.86 20.05
N ALA A 3 -7.80 -11.94 20.87
CA ALA A 3 -7.06 -10.79 20.35
C ALA A 3 -5.89 -11.31 19.47
N ARG A 4 -5.87 -10.92 18.19
CA ARG A 4 -4.77 -11.31 17.28
C ARG A 4 -3.48 -10.72 17.82
N LYS A 5 -2.54 -11.57 18.24
CA LYS A 5 -1.25 -11.13 18.77
C LYS A 5 -0.44 -10.52 17.63
N MET A 6 -0.10 -9.23 17.75
CA MET A 6 0.81 -8.59 16.80
C MET A 6 2.22 -9.17 16.94
N PRO A 7 2.95 -9.33 15.83
CA PRO A 7 4.35 -9.73 15.87
C PRO A 7 5.20 -8.64 16.55
N GLU A 8 6.34 -9.05 17.10
CA GLU A 8 7.31 -8.11 17.69
C GLU A 8 7.87 -7.18 16.61
N ILE A 9 7.87 -5.87 16.89
CA ILE A 9 8.32 -4.84 15.94
C ILE A 9 9.75 -4.44 16.30
N ASN A 10 10.66 -4.49 15.33
CA ASN A 10 11.95 -3.82 15.45
C ASN A 10 11.75 -2.31 15.29
N HIS A 11 11.67 -1.60 16.42
CA HIS A 11 11.34 -0.18 16.47
C HIS A 11 12.31 0.71 15.69
N GLU A 12 13.60 0.38 15.65
CA GLU A 12 14.60 1.17 14.93
C GLU A 12 14.36 1.10 13.41
N ILE A 13 14.26 -0.12 12.87
CA ILE A 13 13.98 -0.34 11.44
C ILE A 13 12.61 0.24 11.06
N PHE A 14 11.61 0.07 11.93
CA PHE A 14 10.27 0.59 11.72
C PHE A 14 10.27 2.12 11.57
N ALA A 15 10.92 2.84 12.50
CA ALA A 15 11.01 4.29 12.47
C ALA A 15 11.83 4.81 11.27
N GLN A 16 12.96 4.16 10.97
CA GLN A 16 13.81 4.54 9.84
C GLN A 16 13.10 4.36 8.50
N ASN A 17 12.47 3.20 8.27
CA ASN A 17 11.74 2.94 7.03
C ASN A 17 10.49 3.82 6.91
N LEU A 18 9.83 4.13 8.02
CA LEU A 18 8.71 5.06 8.05
C LEU A 18 9.15 6.44 7.54
N LEU A 19 10.17 7.05 8.14
CA LEU A 19 10.68 8.36 7.71
C LEU A 19 11.12 8.37 6.24
N LEU A 20 11.83 7.32 5.80
CA LEU A 20 12.23 7.13 4.41
C LEU A 20 11.03 7.12 3.47
N THR A 21 9.99 6.38 3.84
CA THR A 21 8.77 6.22 3.03
C THR A 21 7.93 7.48 3.01
N GLN A 22 7.84 8.21 4.13
CA GLN A 22 7.18 9.51 4.19
C GLN A 22 7.82 10.49 3.19
N ALA A 23 9.15 10.62 3.25
CA ALA A 23 9.89 11.48 2.34
C ALA A 23 9.71 11.06 0.87
N TYR A 24 9.75 9.76 0.58
CA TYR A 24 9.54 9.25 -0.77
C TYR A 24 8.14 9.58 -1.31
N CYS A 25 7.11 9.32 -0.52
CA CYS A 25 5.73 9.58 -0.92
C CYS A 25 5.52 11.07 -1.19
N GLU A 26 6.02 11.97 -0.32
CA GLU A 26 5.93 13.42 -0.54
C GLU A 26 6.63 13.87 -1.82
N MET A 27 7.77 13.26 -2.17
CA MET A 27 8.41 13.50 -3.46
C MET A 27 7.51 13.10 -4.65
N GLN A 28 6.77 11.99 -4.54
CA GLN A 28 5.82 11.58 -5.57
C GLN A 28 4.61 12.52 -5.64
N LEU A 29 4.14 13.02 -4.49
CA LEU A 29 2.99 13.91 -4.41
C LEU A 29 3.25 15.31 -4.96
N ALA A 30 4.49 15.79 -4.90
CA ALA A 30 4.83 17.17 -5.23
C ALA A 30 4.74 17.51 -6.73
N ASN A 31 4.72 16.53 -7.64
CA ASN A 31 4.96 16.79 -9.08
C ASN A 31 4.15 15.88 -10.02
N THR A 32 2.83 15.85 -9.94
CA THR A 32 2.10 14.88 -10.76
C THR A 32 0.63 15.24 -11.05
N GLU A 33 0.25 15.07 -12.32
CA GLU A 33 -1.13 15.06 -12.82
C GLU A 33 -1.74 13.64 -12.82
N LYS A 34 -1.08 12.67 -12.18
CA LYS A 34 -1.54 11.28 -12.07
C LYS A 34 -2.88 11.18 -11.34
N SER A 35 -3.66 10.18 -11.74
CA SER A 35 -4.84 9.71 -11.02
C SER A 35 -4.50 9.23 -9.60
N VAL A 36 -5.51 9.12 -8.74
CA VAL A 36 -5.35 8.59 -7.37
C VAL A 36 -4.81 7.16 -7.38
N ALA A 37 -5.20 6.35 -8.37
CA ALA A 37 -4.68 4.99 -8.55
C ALA A 37 -3.17 4.94 -8.86
N GLU A 38 -2.66 5.94 -9.55
CA GLU A 38 -1.28 5.98 -10.05
C GLU A 38 -0.31 6.70 -9.12
N ILE A 39 -0.79 7.69 -8.36
CA ILE A 39 0.06 8.70 -7.73
C ILE A 39 1.09 8.13 -6.74
N LEU A 40 0.75 7.03 -6.05
CA LEU A 40 1.62 6.32 -5.11
C LEU A 40 1.96 4.90 -5.58
N ARG A 41 1.92 4.67 -6.89
CA ARG A 41 2.45 3.46 -7.56
C ARG A 41 3.52 3.84 -8.57
N SER A 42 4.35 4.83 -8.22
CA SER A 42 5.48 5.28 -9.04
C SER A 42 6.55 4.20 -9.19
N PHE A 43 6.79 3.40 -8.14
CA PHE A 43 7.59 2.20 -8.22
C PHE A 43 6.78 1.07 -8.85
N ASN A 44 6.96 0.88 -10.15
CA ASN A 44 6.27 -0.16 -10.91
C ASN A 44 7.33 -1.03 -11.62
N PRO A 45 7.92 -2.04 -10.95
CA PRO A 45 8.97 -2.86 -11.54
C PRO A 45 8.41 -3.74 -12.66
N LYS A 46 9.30 -4.43 -13.38
CA LYS A 46 8.89 -5.45 -14.35
C LYS A 46 9.02 -6.84 -13.74
N CYS A 47 7.98 -7.64 -13.85
CA CYS A 47 8.00 -9.08 -13.57
C CYS A 47 7.66 -9.82 -14.86
N ASN A 48 8.47 -10.81 -15.25
CA ASN A 48 8.34 -11.52 -16.53
C ASN A 48 8.24 -10.60 -17.77
N GLY A 49 8.96 -9.47 -17.73
CA GLY A 49 9.01 -8.48 -18.83
C GLY A 49 7.84 -7.49 -18.86
N GLN A 50 6.81 -7.66 -18.04
CA GLN A 50 5.64 -6.78 -17.94
C GLN A 50 5.70 -5.94 -16.67
N LYS A 51 5.18 -4.70 -16.74
CA LYS A 51 4.99 -3.86 -15.55
C LYS A 51 4.01 -4.55 -14.61
N VAL A 52 4.26 -4.48 -13.30
CA VAL A 52 3.40 -5.13 -12.31
C VAL A 52 2.01 -4.50 -12.28
N PHE A 53 1.94 -3.16 -12.29
CA PHE A 53 0.69 -2.41 -12.25
C PHE A 53 0.34 -1.84 -13.62
N THR A 54 -0.95 -1.84 -13.91
CA THR A 54 -1.59 -1.17 -15.05
C THR A 54 -2.70 -0.27 -14.54
N PHE A 55 -2.95 0.81 -15.27
CA PHE A 55 -3.93 1.82 -14.89
C PHE A 55 -4.89 2.01 -16.04
N LYS A 56 -6.18 1.87 -15.77
CA LYS A 56 -7.26 2.00 -16.74
C LYS A 56 -8.47 2.65 -16.08
N PRO A 57 -9.35 3.31 -16.83
CA PRO A 57 -10.64 3.76 -16.28
C PRO A 57 -11.38 2.59 -15.63
N GLY A 58 -12.01 2.85 -14.49
CA GLY A 58 -12.80 1.85 -13.78
C GLY A 58 -14.12 1.55 -14.46
N GLU A 59 -14.59 0.31 -14.35
CA GLU A 59 -15.88 -0.12 -14.90
C GLU A 59 -16.72 -0.79 -13.80
N HIS A 60 -17.94 -0.30 -13.60
CA HIS A 60 -18.92 -0.95 -12.72
C HIS A 60 -20.23 -1.17 -13.48
N GLU A 61 -20.70 -2.41 -13.56
CA GLU A 61 -21.95 -2.78 -14.26
C GLU A 61 -22.07 -2.29 -15.72
N GLY A 62 -20.94 -2.07 -16.40
CA GLY A 62 -20.91 -1.58 -17.79
C GLY A 62 -20.99 -0.05 -17.92
N GLU A 63 -21.00 0.69 -16.81
CA GLU A 63 -20.79 2.13 -16.78
C GLU A 63 -19.31 2.45 -16.49
N THR A 64 -18.72 3.31 -17.33
CA THR A 64 -17.37 3.83 -17.07
C THR A 64 -17.44 4.80 -15.90
N MET A 65 -16.74 4.45 -14.82
CA MET A 65 -16.66 5.28 -13.63
C MET A 65 -15.62 6.39 -13.83
N THR A 66 -15.73 7.47 -13.05
CA THR A 66 -14.80 8.61 -13.13
C THR A 66 -13.43 8.35 -12.48
N TYR A 67 -13.20 7.14 -11.96
CA TYR A 67 -11.94 6.75 -11.32
C TYR A 67 -11.08 5.86 -12.22
N PHE A 68 -9.82 5.68 -11.85
CA PHE A 68 -8.90 4.72 -12.48
C PHE A 68 -8.70 3.52 -11.55
N GLU A 69 -8.68 2.31 -12.10
CA GLU A 69 -8.33 1.08 -11.39
C GLU A 69 -6.82 0.84 -11.40
N ALA A 70 -6.30 0.22 -10.35
CA ALA A 70 -4.92 -0.24 -10.25
C ALA A 70 -4.87 -1.77 -10.46
N GLY A 71 -4.93 -2.18 -11.73
CA GLY A 71 -4.90 -3.60 -12.10
C GLY A 71 -3.51 -4.21 -11.98
N TRP A 72 -3.46 -5.48 -11.56
CA TRP A 72 -2.23 -6.27 -11.54
C TRP A 72 -2.07 -7.04 -12.86
N SER A 73 -0.93 -6.87 -13.52
CA SER A 73 -0.55 -7.69 -14.70
C SER A 73 0.06 -9.04 -14.32
N VAL A 74 0.37 -9.22 -13.03
CA VAL A 74 0.85 -10.48 -12.46
C VAL A 74 -0.09 -10.83 -11.33
N ASP A 75 -0.65 -12.04 -11.37
CA ASP A 75 -1.55 -12.51 -10.31
C ASP A 75 -0.74 -12.68 -9.01
N PRO A 76 -1.05 -11.90 -7.96
CA PRO A 76 -0.28 -11.91 -6.73
C PRO A 76 -0.44 -13.20 -5.90
N TRP A 77 -1.31 -14.12 -6.33
CA TRP A 77 -1.60 -15.39 -5.69
C TRP A 77 -1.15 -16.63 -6.47
N ARG A 78 -0.58 -16.47 -7.66
CA ARG A 78 -0.49 -17.57 -8.63
C ARG A 78 0.61 -18.62 -8.43
N ASP A 79 1.46 -18.49 -7.42
CA ASP A 79 2.54 -19.45 -7.18
C ASP A 79 2.48 -20.03 -5.76
N ASP A 80 2.83 -21.32 -5.66
CA ASP A 80 3.01 -22.06 -4.40
C ASP A 80 4.01 -21.37 -3.45
N ASP A 81 4.84 -20.49 -4.01
CA ASP A 81 5.72 -19.56 -3.32
C ASP A 81 5.11 -18.15 -3.40
N MET A 82 4.33 -17.78 -2.37
CA MET A 82 3.77 -16.44 -2.10
C MET A 82 4.87 -15.37 -1.91
N VAL A 83 5.74 -15.16 -2.90
CA VAL A 83 6.99 -14.40 -2.79
C VAL A 83 6.85 -13.00 -3.38
N ILE A 84 5.88 -12.77 -4.26
CA ILE A 84 5.75 -11.48 -4.97
C ILE A 84 5.65 -10.28 -4.03
N TYR A 85 4.86 -10.34 -2.95
CA TYR A 85 4.78 -9.23 -1.99
C TYR A 85 6.12 -8.99 -1.27
N ASN A 86 6.87 -10.05 -0.93
CA ASN A 86 8.18 -9.92 -0.30
C ASN A 86 9.17 -9.27 -1.27
N ASP A 87 9.24 -9.79 -2.50
CA ASP A 87 10.13 -9.28 -3.55
C ASP A 87 9.82 -7.83 -3.89
N LEU A 88 8.54 -7.50 -4.03
CA LEU A 88 8.10 -6.14 -4.29
C LEU A 88 8.42 -5.23 -3.12
N PHE A 89 8.21 -5.68 -1.88
CA PHE A 89 8.56 -4.93 -0.68
C PHE A 89 10.06 -4.61 -0.60
N ASP A 90 10.92 -5.60 -0.84
CA ASP A 90 12.37 -5.42 -0.80
C ASP A 90 12.85 -4.48 -1.91
N GLN A 91 12.34 -4.68 -3.13
CA GLN A 91 12.73 -3.86 -4.28
C GLN A 91 12.27 -2.40 -4.14
N GLN A 92 11.03 -2.16 -3.69
CA GLN A 92 10.53 -0.80 -3.50
C GLN A 92 11.31 -0.09 -2.40
N LEU A 93 11.65 -0.79 -1.31
CA LEU A 93 12.40 -0.21 -0.20
C LEU A 93 13.83 0.14 -0.63
N ALA A 94 14.49 -0.75 -1.37
CA ALA A 94 15.80 -0.49 -1.95
C ALA A 94 15.78 0.71 -2.92
N ASN A 95 14.74 0.82 -3.75
CA ASN A 95 14.54 1.98 -4.61
C ASN A 95 14.41 3.28 -3.81
N LYS A 96 13.61 3.29 -2.74
CA LYS A 96 13.47 4.45 -1.84
C LYS A 96 14.83 4.85 -1.24
N MET A 97 15.61 3.89 -0.75
CA MET A 97 16.94 4.16 -0.20
C MET A 97 17.91 4.75 -1.23
N HIS A 98 17.75 4.39 -2.51
CA HIS A 98 18.58 4.91 -3.59
C HIS A 98 18.22 6.36 -3.97
N VAL A 99 16.93 6.68 -4.01
CA VAL A 99 16.43 7.96 -4.55
C VAL A 99 16.22 9.03 -3.49
N VAL A 100 15.86 8.65 -2.26
CA VAL A 100 15.64 9.60 -1.16
C VAL A 100 16.96 9.95 -0.51
N LYS A 101 17.23 11.25 -0.40
CA LYS A 101 18.33 11.79 0.39
C LYS A 101 17.74 12.47 1.61
N LEU A 102 17.65 11.73 2.72
CA LEU A 102 17.14 12.27 3.97
C LEU A 102 18.06 13.40 4.48
N ASP A 103 17.50 14.59 4.70
CA ASP A 103 18.19 15.63 5.47
C ASP A 103 18.15 15.22 6.95
N LYS A 104 19.24 15.42 7.69
CA LYS A 104 19.27 15.22 9.16
C LYS A 104 18.25 16.09 9.91
N ARG A 105 17.74 17.14 9.25
CA ARG A 105 16.70 18.04 9.77
C ARG A 105 15.29 17.66 9.33
N GLN A 106 15.14 16.62 8.51
CA GLN A 106 13.86 16.22 7.99
C GLN A 106 12.97 15.70 9.12
N THR A 107 11.89 16.43 9.36
CA THR A 107 10.83 16.03 10.29
C THR A 107 9.88 15.05 9.62
N SER A 108 9.14 14.31 10.44
CA SER A 108 8.05 13.46 9.96
C SER A 108 7.00 14.27 9.19
N PHE A 109 6.31 13.59 8.28
CA PHE A 109 5.18 14.15 7.53
C PHE A 109 3.86 13.68 8.12
N LYS A 110 2.82 14.48 7.91
CA LYS A 110 1.48 14.18 8.43
C LYS A 110 0.83 13.01 7.70
N GLY A 111 0.32 12.07 8.47
CA GLY A 111 -0.40 10.92 7.97
C GLY A 111 -0.54 9.86 9.05
N LYS A 112 -1.08 8.72 8.67
CA LYS A 112 -1.32 7.58 9.56
C LYS A 112 -0.77 6.29 9.00
N ILE A 113 -0.57 5.33 9.87
CA ILE A 113 -0.07 4.01 9.49
C ILE A 113 -1.27 3.08 9.32
N LEU A 114 -1.45 2.55 8.12
CA LEU A 114 -2.42 1.52 7.78
C LEU A 114 -1.71 0.16 7.82
N ILE A 115 -2.42 -0.89 8.24
CA ILE A 115 -1.99 -2.28 8.16
C ILE A 115 -2.89 -2.98 7.17
N ALA A 116 -2.29 -3.68 6.21
CA ALA A 116 -2.98 -4.53 5.24
C ALA A 116 -2.60 -6.00 5.43
N GLU A 117 -3.60 -6.87 5.55
CA GLU A 117 -3.49 -8.34 5.55
C GLU A 117 -3.65 -8.87 4.12
N VAL A 118 -2.54 -9.07 3.41
CA VAL A 118 -2.56 -9.36 1.97
C VAL A 118 -2.97 -10.79 1.61
N ASP A 119 -3.11 -11.66 2.61
CA ASP A 119 -3.61 -13.04 2.43
C ASP A 119 -5.10 -13.19 2.80
N ASN A 120 -5.74 -12.13 3.27
CA ASN A 120 -7.12 -12.15 3.78
C ASN A 120 -8.03 -11.18 3.01
N THR A 121 -7.99 -11.19 1.68
CA THR A 121 -8.82 -10.32 0.83
C THR A 121 -9.88 -11.13 0.06
N VAL A 122 -10.99 -10.46 -0.26
CA VAL A 122 -11.99 -10.94 -1.22
C VAL A 122 -11.95 -9.98 -2.41
N VAL A 123 -11.72 -10.51 -3.60
CA VAL A 123 -11.62 -9.73 -4.85
C VAL A 123 -13.01 -9.33 -5.35
N ASP A 124 -13.65 -8.40 -4.67
CA ASP A 124 -14.96 -7.85 -5.04
C ASP A 124 -14.90 -6.45 -5.64
N GLY A 125 -13.74 -5.78 -5.57
CA GLY A 125 -13.51 -4.43 -6.08
C GLY A 125 -14.14 -3.31 -5.24
N CYS A 126 -14.75 -3.61 -4.09
CA CYS A 126 -15.45 -2.62 -3.26
C CYS A 126 -14.49 -1.54 -2.75
N SER A 127 -13.35 -1.95 -2.17
CA SER A 127 -12.33 -1.03 -1.66
C SER A 127 -11.73 -0.17 -2.77
N GLU A 128 -11.51 -0.74 -3.95
CA GLU A 128 -10.96 -0.03 -5.10
C GLU A 128 -11.91 1.06 -5.59
N ALA A 129 -13.17 0.70 -5.86
CA ALA A 129 -14.17 1.62 -6.36
C ALA A 129 -14.44 2.79 -5.40
N HIS A 130 -14.46 2.52 -4.09
CA HIS A 130 -14.77 3.53 -3.08
C HIS A 130 -13.56 4.38 -2.66
N SER A 131 -12.36 4.00 -3.07
CA SER A 131 -11.12 4.73 -2.76
C SER A 131 -10.51 5.44 -3.98
N ASP A 132 -11.24 5.52 -5.09
CA ASP A 132 -10.76 6.14 -6.34
C ASP A 132 -9.48 5.42 -6.87
N GLY A 133 -9.44 4.09 -6.69
CA GLY A 133 -8.30 3.24 -7.06
C GLY A 133 -7.08 3.33 -6.14
N LEU A 134 -7.17 4.05 -5.02
CA LEU A 134 -6.07 4.14 -4.06
C LEU A 134 -5.74 2.76 -3.50
N ILE A 135 -6.73 2.05 -2.97
CA ILE A 135 -6.64 0.61 -2.69
C ILE A 135 -6.92 -0.14 -4.00
N ASP A 136 -6.18 -1.21 -4.29
CA ASP A 136 -6.44 -2.00 -5.49
C ASP A 136 -7.48 -3.11 -5.26
N ILE A 137 -7.76 -3.88 -6.33
CA ILE A 137 -8.74 -4.96 -6.33
C ILE A 137 -8.42 -6.10 -5.33
N PHE A 138 -7.19 -6.20 -4.83
CA PHE A 138 -6.77 -7.18 -3.81
C PHE A 138 -6.71 -6.57 -2.41
N ASP A 139 -7.43 -5.46 -2.19
CA ASP A 139 -7.38 -4.68 -0.96
C ASP A 139 -5.95 -4.21 -0.58
N CYS A 140 -5.03 -4.07 -1.54
CA CYS A 140 -3.66 -3.70 -1.25
C CYS A 140 -3.44 -2.18 -1.40
N PRO A 141 -2.84 -1.51 -0.39
CA PRO A 141 -2.45 -0.12 -0.52
C PRO A 141 -1.34 0.09 -1.57
N PRO A 142 -1.17 1.31 -2.09
CA PRO A 142 -0.15 1.59 -3.11
C PRO A 142 1.25 1.21 -2.65
N ILE A 143 2.03 0.55 -3.51
CA ILE A 143 3.37 0.03 -3.19
C ILE A 143 4.35 1.07 -2.66
N ASP A 144 4.23 2.33 -3.09
CA ASP A 144 5.11 3.39 -2.60
C ASP A 144 4.89 3.68 -1.11
N THR A 145 3.74 3.29 -0.53
CA THR A 145 3.41 3.53 0.88
C THR A 145 3.99 2.48 1.82
N TRP A 146 4.45 1.33 1.32
CA TRP A 146 4.88 0.21 2.14
C TRP A 146 6.22 0.48 2.83
N PHE A 147 6.31 0.28 4.15
CA PHE A 147 7.55 0.56 4.88
C PHE A 147 7.96 -0.50 5.91
N TYR A 148 7.03 -1.37 6.31
CA TYR A 148 7.37 -2.48 7.18
C TYR A 148 6.58 -3.73 6.79
N PHE A 149 7.25 -4.88 6.83
CA PHE A 149 6.68 -6.15 6.43
C PHE A 149 6.91 -7.18 7.53
N THR A 150 5.87 -7.93 7.87
CA THR A 150 5.93 -8.99 8.87
C THR A 150 4.87 -10.03 8.58
N LYS A 151 4.76 -11.05 9.43
CA LYS A 151 3.71 -12.07 9.34
C LYS A 151 3.22 -12.45 10.72
N ASN A 152 1.96 -12.81 10.81
CA ASN A 152 1.40 -13.52 11.95
C ASN A 152 1.09 -14.98 11.55
N GLU A 153 0.38 -15.71 12.41
CA GLU A 153 0.03 -17.11 12.17
C GLU A 153 -0.91 -17.33 10.97
N TYR A 154 -1.59 -16.26 10.51
CA TYR A 154 -2.69 -16.34 9.55
C TYR A 154 -2.43 -15.54 8.25
N SER A 155 -1.59 -14.51 8.30
CA SER A 155 -1.41 -13.60 7.18
C SER A 155 -0.10 -12.81 7.27
N ARG A 156 0.39 -12.41 6.10
CA ARG A 156 1.43 -11.41 5.90
C ARG A 156 0.83 -10.02 6.10
N LEU A 157 1.55 -9.18 6.84
CA LEU A 157 1.15 -7.83 7.20
C LEU A 157 2.06 -6.82 6.53
N ILE A 158 1.48 -5.89 5.78
CA ILE A 158 2.19 -4.74 5.24
C ILE A 158 1.75 -3.49 5.99
N TYR A 159 2.71 -2.79 6.57
CA TYR A 159 2.51 -1.48 7.17
C TYR A 159 2.77 -0.42 6.10
N CYS A 160 1.79 0.46 5.95
CA CYS A 160 1.72 1.45 4.90
C CYS A 160 1.58 2.83 5.53
N TRP A 161 2.40 3.80 5.12
CA TRP A 161 2.21 5.17 5.53
C TRP A 161 1.27 5.87 4.54
N ILE A 162 0.12 6.32 5.05
CA ILE A 162 -0.90 7.01 4.28
C ILE A 162 -0.79 8.51 4.56
N PRO A 163 -0.47 9.35 3.56
CA PRO A 163 -0.50 10.80 3.70
C PRO A 163 -1.87 11.31 4.17
N GLU A 164 -1.90 12.38 4.99
CA GLU A 164 -3.13 12.96 5.59
C GLU A 164 -4.25 13.19 4.55
N LYS A 165 -3.87 13.63 3.33
CA LYS A 165 -4.84 13.91 2.25
C LYS A 165 -5.61 12.69 1.72
N PHE A 166 -5.15 11.48 2.01
CA PHE A 166 -5.77 10.23 1.57
C PHE A 166 -6.48 9.46 2.69
N GLU A 167 -6.43 9.96 3.93
CA GLU A 167 -7.10 9.31 5.06
C GLU A 167 -8.61 9.16 4.82
N GLY A 168 -9.23 10.12 4.14
CA GLY A 168 -10.65 10.06 3.75
C GLY A 168 -10.97 8.85 2.89
N GLN A 169 -10.24 8.65 1.77
CA GLN A 169 -10.43 7.48 0.91
C GLN A 169 -10.16 6.16 1.64
N ILE A 170 -9.13 6.11 2.48
CA ILE A 170 -8.82 4.89 3.25
C ILE A 170 -9.92 4.58 4.27
N ASN A 171 -10.48 5.58 4.96
CA ASN A 171 -11.57 5.34 5.89
C ASN A 171 -12.80 4.74 5.19
N ILE A 172 -13.10 5.17 3.97
CA ILE A 172 -14.19 4.60 3.19
C ILE A 172 -13.85 3.17 2.78
N ALA A 173 -12.63 2.91 2.26
CA ALA A 173 -12.18 1.56 1.90
C ALA A 173 -12.27 0.58 3.09
N VAL A 174 -11.79 0.99 4.27
CA VAL A 174 -11.89 0.21 5.51
C VAL A 174 -13.34 -0.08 5.87
N ALA A 175 -14.25 0.88 5.68
CA ALA A 175 -15.67 0.71 6.04
C ALA A 175 -16.44 -0.22 5.08
N VAL A 176 -16.00 -0.36 3.83
CA VAL A 176 -16.64 -1.23 2.83
C VAL A 176 -15.94 -2.58 2.67
N ASN A 177 -14.75 -2.77 3.25
CA ASN A 177 -13.99 -3.99 3.14
C ASN A 177 -14.70 -5.17 3.85
N ALA A 178 -14.94 -6.25 3.11
CA ALA A 178 -15.73 -7.37 3.61
C ALA A 178 -15.00 -8.29 4.61
N THR A 179 -13.66 -8.22 4.69
CA THR A 179 -12.83 -9.17 5.45
C THR A 179 -12.09 -8.55 6.63
N ASP A 180 -12.29 -7.26 6.88
CA ASP A 180 -11.53 -6.45 7.85
C ASP A 180 -9.99 -6.58 7.67
N CYS A 181 -9.52 -6.73 6.43
CA CYS A 181 -8.09 -6.90 6.13
C CYS A 181 -7.29 -5.59 6.17
N LEU A 182 -7.99 -4.45 6.21
CA LEU A 182 -7.44 -3.11 6.34
C LEU A 182 -7.77 -2.53 7.71
N ARG A 183 -6.75 -2.05 8.45
CA ARG A 183 -6.97 -1.38 9.74
C ARG A 183 -5.92 -0.34 10.05
N TRP A 184 -6.32 0.73 10.72
CA TRP A 184 -5.37 1.71 11.25
C TRP A 184 -4.52 1.09 12.36
N PHE A 185 -3.23 1.41 12.38
CA PHE A 185 -2.33 1.06 13.46
C PHE A 185 -2.54 2.01 14.65
N GLU A 186 -2.93 1.45 15.78
CA GLU A 186 -3.19 2.20 17.03
C GLU A 186 -1.96 2.29 17.95
N GLY A 187 -0.83 1.72 17.55
CA GLY A 187 0.41 1.87 18.31
C GLY A 187 0.98 3.29 18.20
N THR A 188 1.61 3.78 19.26
CA THR A 188 2.32 5.06 19.21
C THR A 188 3.61 4.92 18.40
N PRO A 189 3.78 5.66 17.28
CA PRO A 189 5.11 5.88 16.74
C PRO A 189 5.86 6.73 17.77
N GLN A 190 6.74 6.09 18.54
CA GLN A 190 7.62 6.78 19.51
C GLN A 190 8.79 7.42 18.79
#